data_AF-A0A562WDH3-F1
#
_entry.id   AF-A0A562WDH3-F1
#
_cell.length_a   1.000
_cell.length_b   1.000
_cell.length_c   1.000
_cell.angle_alpha   90.00
_cell.angle_beta   90.00
_cell.angle_gamma   90.00
#
_symmetry.space_group_name_H-M   'P 1'
#
loop_
_entity.id
_entity.type
_entity.pdbx_description
1 polymer ?
#
loop_
_entity_poly.entity_id
_entity_poly.type
_entity_poly.pdbx_seq_one_letter_code
_entity_poly.pdbx_strand_id
1 'polypeptide(L)'
;MREHDIDPSARERRPRGKRRFDDDETPFLKHGRQPRPASVSDDGDPDHPLVGDRWSTWDQAIHGPEPYPDWVVTELAAQDTELGVLKTGKEADVHLVRRAVPDTDRSCLLAVKRYRAPEHRLFHRDAGYLEGRRVRRSRETRAMAGRTSFGRQMIAGQWAAAEFAVLSRLWEIGVSLGTVAVPYPVQLIGTELMLEFIGDVDEGQAAPRLAQLRPEPDELRGLWEQLVDVLVVLARTGHAHGDLSPYNLLVHDGRLVLIDLPQAVDVVANPQGAEFLARDVRVVSTWFAARGLPAELTDPAALTGQLLREAGLR
;
A
#
# COMPACT_ATOMS: atom_id res chain seq x y z
N MET A 1 -26.04 -23.04 70.60
CA MET A 1 -25.43 -21.91 71.33
C MET A 1 -24.19 -21.51 70.54
N ARG A 2 -24.24 -20.31 69.93
CA ARG A 2 -23.17 -19.60 69.17
C ARG A 2 -22.78 -20.24 67.82
N GLU A 3 -23.05 -19.64 66.65
CA GLU A 3 -22.63 -18.34 66.06
C GLU A 3 -21.33 -18.43 65.22
N HIS A 4 -21.46 -17.99 63.96
CA HIS A 4 -20.45 -17.36 63.07
C HIS A 4 -19.25 -18.25 62.60
N ASP A 5 -18.81 -18.29 61.34
CA ASP A 5 -19.04 -17.48 60.13
C ASP A 5 -18.72 -18.30 58.87
N ILE A 6 -19.29 -17.87 57.75
CA ILE A 6 -19.09 -18.40 56.40
C ILE A 6 -18.00 -17.57 55.71
N ASP A 7 -16.91 -18.21 55.27
CA ASP A 7 -16.10 -17.75 54.12
C ASP A 7 -15.38 -18.93 53.46
N PRO A 8 -15.83 -19.41 52.28
CA PRO A 8 -15.00 -20.22 51.40
C PRO A 8 -14.35 -19.31 50.35
N SER A 9 -13.04 -19.11 50.50
CA SER A 9 -12.15 -18.53 49.50
C SER A 9 -12.37 -19.14 48.10
N ALA A 10 -13.20 -18.48 47.29
CA ALA A 10 -13.37 -18.76 45.89
C ALA A 10 -12.19 -18.14 45.13
N ARG A 11 -11.35 -18.98 44.53
CA ARG A 11 -10.32 -18.57 43.58
C ARG A 11 -10.99 -17.96 42.35
N GLU A 12 -11.15 -16.64 42.35
CA GLU A 12 -11.54 -15.88 41.16
C GLU A 12 -10.43 -15.93 40.09
N ARG A 13 -10.79 -16.52 38.95
CA ARG A 13 -10.00 -16.50 37.73
C ARG A 13 -10.05 -15.08 37.14
N ARG A 14 -8.95 -14.34 37.27
CA ARG A 14 -8.75 -13.06 36.56
C ARG A 14 -8.85 -13.26 35.04
N PRO A 15 -9.61 -12.44 34.29
CA PRO A 15 -9.58 -12.49 32.84
C PRO A 15 -8.24 -11.96 32.33
N ARG A 16 -7.61 -12.74 31.43
CA ARG A 16 -6.37 -12.39 30.74
C ARG A 16 -6.55 -11.05 30.02
N GLY A 17 -5.65 -10.11 30.31
CA GLY A 17 -5.61 -8.79 29.70
C GLY A 17 -5.61 -8.86 28.17
N LYS A 18 -6.35 -7.92 27.57
CA LYS A 18 -6.29 -7.59 26.15
C LYS A 18 -4.82 -7.48 25.71
N ARG A 19 -4.46 -8.23 24.68
CA ARG A 19 -3.20 -8.04 23.96
C ARG A 19 -3.19 -6.61 23.41
N ARG A 20 -2.33 -5.76 23.97
CA ARG A 20 -1.83 -4.55 23.33
C ARG A 20 -1.32 -4.97 21.94
N PHE A 21 -1.87 -4.35 20.90
CA PHE A 21 -1.29 -4.40 19.58
C PHE A 21 0.05 -3.67 19.69
N ASP A 22 1.12 -4.31 19.25
CA ASP A 22 2.47 -3.77 19.32
C ASP A 22 2.52 -2.41 18.62
N ASP A 23 3.01 -1.43 19.37
CA ASP A 23 3.34 -0.09 18.92
C ASP A 23 4.57 -0.18 17.99
N ASP A 24 4.36 -0.09 16.68
CA ASP A 24 5.43 0.25 15.73
C ASP A 24 5.64 1.77 15.77
N GLU A 25 6.36 2.26 16.79
CA GLU A 25 7.00 3.57 16.73
C GLU A 25 8.16 3.49 15.72
N THR A 26 7.98 4.04 14.51
CA THR A 26 9.08 4.30 13.59
C THR A 26 9.82 5.57 14.01
N PRO A 27 11.12 5.50 14.36
CA PRO A 27 11.93 6.69 14.53
C PRO A 27 12.29 7.21 13.14
N PHE A 28 11.62 8.28 12.68
CA PHE A 28 12.09 9.01 11.52
C PHE A 28 13.44 9.66 11.84
N LEU A 29 14.37 9.44 10.91
CA LEU A 29 15.73 9.97 10.77
C LEU A 29 16.11 11.08 11.77
N LYS A 30 16.80 10.71 12.85
CA LYS A 30 17.77 11.63 13.46
C LYS A 30 18.84 11.88 12.41
N HIS A 31 19.00 13.13 12.01
CA HIS A 31 20.11 13.61 11.19
C HIS A 31 21.43 13.27 11.87
N GLY A 32 21.99 12.12 11.50
CA GLY A 32 23.36 11.73 11.75
C GLY A 32 23.93 11.36 10.39
N ARG A 33 24.90 12.15 9.92
CA ARG A 33 25.68 11.87 8.72
C ARG A 33 26.33 10.49 8.90
N GLN A 34 25.68 9.43 8.42
CA GLN A 34 26.27 8.10 8.44
C GLN A 34 27.38 8.05 7.39
N PRO A 35 28.50 7.37 7.68
CA PRO A 35 29.53 7.17 6.67
C PRO A 35 28.94 6.32 5.54
N ARG A 36 29.08 6.78 4.30
CA ARG A 36 28.84 5.96 3.10
C ARG A 36 29.55 4.61 3.29
N PRO A 37 28.87 3.46 3.11
CA PRO A 37 29.63 2.24 2.86
C PRO A 37 30.48 2.51 1.62
N ALA A 38 31.78 2.23 1.70
CA ALA A 38 32.67 2.39 0.56
C ALA A 38 32.10 1.56 -0.59
N SER A 39 31.66 2.25 -1.65
CA SER A 39 31.49 1.62 -2.95
C SER A 39 32.83 0.99 -3.27
N VAL A 40 32.87 -0.34 -3.38
CA VAL A 40 33.95 -0.99 -4.09
C VAL A 40 33.75 -0.55 -5.52
N SER A 41 34.43 0.53 -5.91
CA SER A 41 34.49 0.93 -7.30
C SER A 41 35.33 -0.13 -7.99
N ASP A 42 34.65 -1.08 -8.64
CA ASP A 42 35.27 -1.91 -9.66
C ASP A 42 35.39 -1.01 -10.89
N ASP A 43 36.37 -0.10 -10.87
CA ASP A 43 36.63 0.96 -11.87
C ASP A 43 37.03 0.39 -13.25
N GLY A 44 36.67 -0.86 -13.57
CA GLY A 44 37.04 -1.60 -14.77
C GLY A 44 35.90 -2.24 -15.55
N ASP A 45 34.64 -2.19 -15.07
CA ASP A 45 33.49 -2.67 -15.83
C ASP A 45 32.86 -1.51 -16.63
N PRO A 46 32.98 -1.48 -17.98
CA PRO A 46 32.38 -0.44 -18.81
C PRO A 46 30.85 -0.39 -18.74
N ASP A 47 30.20 -1.43 -18.20
CA ASP A 47 28.76 -1.50 -18.00
C ASP A 47 28.32 -0.98 -16.62
N HIS A 48 29.24 -0.56 -15.73
CA HIS A 48 28.89 0.02 -14.44
C HIS A 48 28.52 1.51 -14.56
N PRO A 49 27.41 1.97 -13.96
CA PRO A 49 27.00 3.37 -14.00
C PRO A 49 27.98 4.32 -13.31
N LEU A 50 28.02 5.55 -13.82
CA LEU A 50 28.96 6.61 -13.43
C LEU A 50 28.63 7.29 -12.09
N VAL A 51 27.35 7.35 -11.70
CA VAL A 51 26.86 8.13 -10.54
C VAL A 51 25.88 7.33 -9.68
N GLY A 52 25.09 6.43 -10.28
CA GLY A 52 24.12 5.58 -9.59
C GLY A 52 24.63 4.18 -9.24
N ASP A 53 23.77 3.42 -8.55
CA ASP A 53 24.08 2.04 -8.15
C ASP A 53 23.85 1.05 -9.31
N ARG A 54 22.91 1.39 -10.22
CA ARG A 54 22.58 0.59 -11.42
C ARG A 54 21.98 1.47 -12.52
N TRP A 55 22.05 1.02 -13.77
CA TRP A 55 21.28 1.62 -14.86
C TRP A 55 19.78 1.46 -14.61
N SER A 56 19.00 2.43 -15.07
CA SER A 56 17.54 2.36 -15.04
C SER A 56 17.06 1.12 -15.80
N THR A 57 16.06 0.43 -15.24
CA THR A 57 15.41 -0.72 -15.87
C THR A 57 14.22 -0.32 -16.76
N TRP A 58 14.14 0.95 -17.15
CA TRP A 58 13.00 1.51 -17.88
C TRP A 58 12.71 0.75 -19.17
N ASP A 59 13.71 0.38 -19.96
CA ASP A 59 13.54 -0.29 -21.26
C ASP A 59 13.03 -1.74 -21.20
N GLN A 60 13.12 -2.36 -20.02
CA GLN A 60 12.76 -3.76 -19.79
C GLN A 60 11.42 -3.93 -19.04
N ALA A 61 10.86 -2.82 -18.55
CA ALA A 61 9.70 -2.85 -17.67
C ALA A 61 8.39 -2.62 -18.41
N ILE A 62 7.27 -2.99 -17.78
CA ILE A 62 5.94 -2.54 -18.16
C ILE A 62 5.74 -1.14 -17.56
N HIS A 63 5.30 -0.17 -18.38
CA HIS A 63 5.13 1.22 -17.98
C HIS A 63 3.69 1.56 -17.58
N GLY A 64 3.55 2.56 -16.71
CA GLY A 64 2.25 3.11 -16.32
C GLY A 64 1.47 3.73 -17.48
N PRO A 65 0.25 4.22 -17.23
CA PRO A 65 -0.60 4.82 -18.25
C PRO A 65 0.03 6.05 -18.94
N GLU A 66 -0.22 6.18 -20.25
CA GLU A 66 0.13 7.39 -21.01
C GLU A 66 -0.99 8.46 -20.93
N PRO A 67 -0.67 9.75 -21.07
CA PRO A 67 0.67 10.31 -21.18
C PRO A 67 1.43 10.23 -19.85
N TYR A 68 2.73 9.92 -19.92
CA TYR A 68 3.57 9.88 -18.73
C TYR A 68 3.67 11.27 -18.11
N PRO A 69 3.59 11.40 -16.77
CA PRO A 69 3.82 12.67 -16.12
C PRO A 69 5.20 13.24 -16.46
N ASP A 70 5.27 14.56 -16.66
CA ASP A 70 6.51 15.25 -17.07
C ASP A 70 7.67 15.10 -16.09
N TRP A 71 7.41 14.71 -14.83
CA TRP A 71 8.45 14.45 -13.85
C TRP A 71 9.11 13.07 -14.01
N VAL A 72 8.50 12.14 -14.75
CA VAL A 72 9.02 10.78 -14.92
C VAL A 72 10.24 10.80 -15.85
N VAL A 73 11.38 10.36 -15.34
CA VAL A 73 12.61 10.17 -16.12
C VAL A 73 12.51 8.86 -16.90
N THR A 74 12.55 8.95 -18.23
CA THR A 74 12.34 7.84 -19.19
C THR A 74 13.56 7.59 -20.08
N GLU A 75 14.59 8.42 -19.95
CA GLU A 75 15.81 8.38 -20.73
C GLU A 75 16.61 7.11 -20.44
N LEU A 76 17.08 6.42 -21.49
CA LEU A 76 17.82 5.15 -21.37
C LEU A 76 19.17 5.30 -20.66
N ALA A 77 19.73 6.52 -20.66
CA ALA A 77 20.95 6.84 -19.93
C ALA A 77 20.71 7.09 -18.43
N ALA A 78 19.46 7.05 -17.94
CA ALA A 78 19.17 7.29 -16.55
C ALA A 78 19.76 6.19 -15.64
N GLN A 79 20.17 6.59 -14.44
CA GLN A 79 20.73 5.72 -13.42
C GLN A 79 19.89 5.80 -12.15
N ASP A 80 19.69 4.65 -11.51
CA ASP A 80 18.96 4.52 -10.26
C ASP A 80 19.96 4.46 -9.08
N THR A 81 19.70 5.25 -8.04
CA THR A 81 20.47 5.30 -6.78
C THR A 81 19.55 5.01 -5.60
N GLU A 82 19.87 4.01 -4.78
CA GLU A 82 19.17 3.72 -3.54
C GLU A 82 19.50 4.78 -2.47
N LEU A 83 18.48 5.49 -1.99
CA LEU A 83 18.62 6.50 -0.95
C LEU A 83 18.32 5.96 0.44
N GLY A 84 17.62 4.83 0.53
CA GLY A 84 17.34 4.15 1.81
C GLY A 84 16.00 3.43 1.83
N VAL A 85 15.69 2.83 2.98
CA VAL A 85 14.44 2.10 3.20
C VAL A 85 13.38 3.04 3.77
N LEU A 86 12.21 3.11 3.13
CA LEU A 86 11.03 3.83 3.62
C LEU A 86 10.19 2.97 4.57
N LYS A 87 10.03 1.67 4.25
CA LYS A 87 9.23 0.72 5.04
C LYS A 87 9.77 -0.68 4.84
N THR A 88 10.05 -1.39 5.93
CA THR A 88 10.27 -2.85 5.90
C THR A 88 8.95 -3.54 6.23
N GLY A 89 8.61 -4.58 5.48
CA GLY A 89 7.38 -5.33 5.69
C GLY A 89 7.59 -6.83 5.58
N LYS A 90 6.63 -7.59 6.14
CA LYS A 90 6.61 -9.05 6.03
C LYS A 90 6.44 -9.53 4.58
N GLU A 91 5.81 -8.71 3.75
CA GLU A 91 5.40 -9.05 2.37
C GLU A 91 6.22 -8.34 1.31
N ALA A 92 6.64 -7.12 1.61
CA ALA A 92 7.38 -6.27 0.71
C ALA A 92 8.17 -5.24 1.52
N ASP A 93 9.27 -4.79 0.96
CA ASP A 93 9.95 -3.58 1.41
C ASP A 93 9.66 -2.45 0.43
N VAL A 94 9.69 -1.23 0.93
CA VAL A 94 9.59 -0.01 0.14
C VAL A 94 10.87 0.78 0.33
N HIS A 95 11.54 1.07 -0.77
CA HIS A 95 12.79 1.82 -0.83
C HIS A 95 12.57 3.17 -1.48
N LEU A 96 13.35 4.17 -1.08
CA LEU A 96 13.46 5.44 -1.79
C LEU A 96 14.59 5.32 -2.81
N VAL A 97 14.26 5.55 -4.08
CA VAL A 97 15.22 5.52 -5.19
C VAL A 97 15.19 6.85 -5.91
N ARG A 98 16.37 7.39 -6.22
CA ARG A 98 16.51 8.50 -7.17
C ARG A 98 16.82 7.94 -8.53
N ARG A 99 16.08 8.36 -9.55
CA ARG A 99 16.44 8.17 -10.95
C ARG A 99 16.95 9.48 -11.51
N ALA A 100 18.16 9.51 -12.08
CA ALA A 100 18.75 10.73 -12.63
C ALA A 100 19.46 10.46 -13.96
N VAL A 101 19.42 11.43 -14.87
CA VAL A 101 20.21 11.39 -16.11
C VAL A 101 21.57 12.03 -15.84
N PRO A 102 22.70 11.31 -16.08
CA PRO A 102 24.04 11.86 -15.90
C PRO A 102 24.24 13.17 -16.66
N ASP A 103 25.06 14.07 -16.08
CA ASP A 103 25.42 15.37 -16.66
C ASP A 103 24.23 16.32 -16.93
N THR A 104 23.11 16.11 -16.24
CA THR A 104 21.92 16.99 -16.30
C THR A 104 21.28 17.16 -14.91
N ASP A 105 20.37 18.13 -14.79
CA ASP A 105 19.54 18.30 -13.58
C ASP A 105 18.27 17.41 -13.60
N ARG A 106 18.12 16.56 -14.63
CA ARG A 106 16.92 15.73 -14.81
C ARG A 106 16.93 14.57 -13.82
N SER A 107 16.04 14.61 -12.83
CA SER A 107 15.87 13.52 -11.87
C SER A 107 14.44 13.41 -11.33
N CYS A 108 14.11 12.25 -10.77
CA CYS A 108 12.91 12.04 -9.98
C CYS A 108 13.15 11.11 -8.78
N LEU A 109 12.29 11.21 -7.78
CA LEU A 109 12.24 10.27 -6.65
C LEU A 109 11.11 9.26 -6.84
N LEU A 110 11.41 8.01 -6.53
CA LEU A 110 10.55 6.86 -6.71
C LEU A 110 10.44 6.09 -5.40
N ALA A 111 9.22 5.65 -5.09
CA ALA A 111 8.97 4.65 -4.06
C ALA A 111 9.01 3.26 -4.72
N VAL A 112 10.02 2.46 -4.42
CA VAL A 112 10.23 1.15 -5.03
C VAL A 112 9.80 0.05 -4.09
N LYS A 113 8.66 -0.57 -4.39
CA LYS A 113 8.07 -1.68 -3.64
C LYS A 113 8.55 -3.02 -4.20
N ARG A 114 9.28 -3.78 -3.38
CA ARG A 114 9.85 -5.09 -3.73
C ARG A 114 9.12 -6.18 -2.96
N TYR A 115 8.34 -7.02 -3.63
CA TYR A 115 7.63 -8.11 -2.99
C TYR A 115 8.57 -9.27 -2.67
N ARG A 116 8.45 -9.79 -1.45
CA ARG A 116 9.19 -10.95 -0.97
C ARG A 116 8.47 -12.23 -1.40
N ALA A 117 9.25 -13.23 -1.80
CA ALA A 117 8.74 -14.58 -2.00
C ALA A 117 8.14 -15.10 -0.67
N PRO A 118 6.93 -15.69 -0.65
CA PRO A 118 6.35 -16.16 0.59
C PRO A 118 7.11 -17.36 1.15
N GLU A 119 7.97 -17.13 2.16
CA GLU A 119 8.77 -18.19 2.78
C GLU A 119 7.88 -19.16 3.59
N HIS A 120 6.81 -18.65 4.23
CA HIS A 120 5.95 -19.41 5.16
C HIS A 120 4.43 -19.14 5.00
N ARG A 121 3.97 -18.65 3.84
CA ARG A 121 2.62 -18.07 3.69
C ARG A 121 1.60 -18.98 3.00
N LEU A 122 1.48 -20.19 3.47
CA LEU A 122 0.27 -21.00 3.29
C LEU A 122 -0.18 -21.21 4.75
N PHE A 123 -1.36 -20.85 5.21
CA PHE A 123 -2.51 -21.73 5.09
C PHE A 123 -3.86 -21.11 5.54
N HIS A 124 -3.97 -19.85 5.97
CA HIS A 124 -5.20 -19.39 6.64
C HIS A 124 -5.81 -18.02 6.28
N ARG A 125 -5.19 -17.19 5.43
CA ARG A 125 -5.80 -15.89 5.04
C ARG A 125 -5.86 -15.63 3.54
N ASP A 126 -4.93 -16.16 2.76
CA ASP A 126 -4.83 -15.86 1.32
C ASP A 126 -5.90 -16.54 0.46
N ALA A 127 -6.55 -17.60 0.97
CA ALA A 127 -7.59 -18.33 0.22
C ALA A 127 -8.74 -17.40 -0.18
N GLY A 128 -9.28 -16.61 0.75
CA GLY A 128 -10.38 -15.68 0.47
C GLY A 128 -9.99 -14.58 -0.53
N TYR A 129 -8.76 -14.07 -0.50
CA TYR A 129 -8.29 -13.03 -1.45
C TYR A 129 -7.99 -13.59 -2.85
N LEU A 130 -7.69 -14.89 -2.98
CA LEU A 130 -7.37 -15.55 -4.25
C LEU A 130 -8.59 -16.23 -4.88
N GLU A 131 -9.65 -16.51 -4.12
CA GLU A 131 -10.83 -17.25 -4.59
C GLU A 131 -11.57 -16.57 -5.75
N GLY A 132 -11.56 -15.23 -5.83
CA GLY A 132 -12.06 -14.47 -6.99
C GLY A 132 -11.10 -14.42 -8.19
N ARG A 133 -9.80 -14.68 -7.98
CA ARG A 133 -8.74 -14.59 -8.99
C ARG A 133 -8.58 -15.91 -9.76
N ARG A 134 -9.67 -16.44 -10.31
CA ARG A 134 -9.63 -17.64 -11.19
C ARG A 134 -8.88 -17.33 -12.48
N VAL A 135 -7.56 -17.54 -12.47
CA VAL A 135 -6.72 -17.49 -13.69
C VAL A 135 -7.20 -18.58 -14.65
N ARG A 136 -7.78 -18.15 -15.78
CA ARG A 136 -7.97 -18.99 -16.97
C ARG A 136 -6.60 -19.35 -17.54
N ARG A 137 -5.96 -20.43 -17.06
CA ARG A 137 -5.01 -21.30 -17.81
C ARG A 137 -4.44 -22.42 -16.92
N SER A 138 -4.84 -23.66 -17.20
CA SER A 138 -4.56 -24.88 -16.41
C SER A 138 -3.10 -25.38 -16.40
N ARG A 139 -2.15 -24.57 -16.86
CA ARG A 139 -0.71 -24.90 -16.86
C ARG A 139 0.05 -24.20 -15.72
N GLU A 140 -0.25 -22.93 -15.46
CA GLU A 140 0.35 -22.14 -14.38
C GLU A 140 -0.09 -22.65 -12.99
N THR A 141 -1.34 -23.11 -12.87
CA THR A 141 -1.89 -23.67 -11.61
C THR A 141 -1.12 -24.90 -11.11
N ARG A 142 -0.54 -25.70 -12.02
CA ARG A 142 0.24 -26.89 -11.66
C ARG A 142 1.68 -26.55 -11.22
N ALA A 143 2.28 -25.49 -11.75
CA ALA A 143 3.58 -25.00 -11.27
C ALA A 143 3.47 -24.39 -9.86
N MET A 144 2.36 -23.73 -9.56
CA MET A 144 2.06 -23.15 -8.24
C MET A 144 1.80 -24.21 -7.15
N ALA A 145 1.36 -25.42 -7.52
CA ALA A 145 1.14 -26.52 -6.58
C ALA A 145 2.44 -27.08 -5.97
N GLY A 146 3.58 -26.88 -6.64
CA GLY A 146 4.87 -27.51 -6.30
C GLY A 146 5.69 -26.84 -5.20
N ARG A 147 5.28 -25.68 -4.65
CA ARG A 147 6.01 -24.94 -3.58
C ARG A 147 7.51 -24.71 -3.84
N THR A 148 7.94 -24.68 -5.10
CA THR A 148 9.34 -24.40 -5.46
C THR A 148 9.65 -22.91 -5.28
N SER A 149 10.93 -22.56 -5.13
CA SER A 149 11.38 -21.16 -5.10
C SER A 149 10.85 -20.35 -6.29
N PHE A 150 10.84 -20.97 -7.48
CA PHE A 150 10.26 -20.40 -8.69
C PHE A 150 8.74 -20.12 -8.58
N GLY A 151 7.96 -21.07 -8.02
CA GLY A 151 6.52 -20.87 -7.81
C GLY A 151 6.21 -19.74 -6.83
N ARG A 152 7.04 -19.55 -5.80
CA ARG A 152 6.91 -18.43 -4.85
C ARG A 152 7.19 -17.07 -5.48
N GLN A 153 8.22 -16.97 -6.33
CA GLN A 153 8.51 -15.74 -7.08
C GLN A 153 7.38 -15.39 -8.05
N MET A 154 6.79 -16.39 -8.70
CA MET A 154 5.64 -16.19 -9.60
C MET A 154 4.44 -15.60 -8.85
N ILE A 155 4.13 -16.08 -7.64
CA ILE A 155 3.06 -15.53 -6.80
C ILE A 155 3.34 -14.08 -6.41
N ALA A 156 4.56 -13.77 -5.97
CA ALA A 156 4.96 -12.40 -5.65
C ALA A 156 4.81 -11.47 -6.88
N GLY A 157 5.16 -11.95 -8.08
CA GLY A 157 4.99 -11.20 -9.33
C GLY A 157 3.52 -10.97 -9.68
N GLN A 158 2.63 -11.91 -9.37
CA GLN A 158 1.18 -11.71 -9.55
C GLN A 158 0.63 -10.63 -8.62
N TRP A 159 1.16 -10.49 -7.40
CA TRP A 159 0.72 -9.41 -6.50
C TRP A 159 1.20 -8.04 -6.99
N ALA A 160 2.45 -7.95 -7.44
CA ALA A 160 2.99 -6.74 -8.04
C ALA A 160 2.18 -6.33 -9.30
N ALA A 161 1.87 -7.28 -10.17
CA ALA A 161 1.08 -7.05 -11.38
C ALA A 161 -0.37 -6.64 -11.08
N ALA A 162 -1.00 -7.25 -10.07
CA ALA A 162 -2.35 -6.88 -9.66
C ALA A 162 -2.39 -5.45 -9.10
N GLU A 163 -1.46 -5.10 -8.21
CA GLU A 163 -1.38 -3.75 -7.65
C GLU A 163 -1.10 -2.71 -8.73
N PHE A 164 -0.18 -3.00 -9.66
CA PHE A 164 0.12 -2.15 -10.81
C PHE A 164 -1.13 -1.88 -11.67
N ALA A 165 -1.92 -2.92 -11.96
CA ALA A 165 -3.13 -2.79 -12.76
C ALA A 165 -4.21 -1.94 -12.07
N VAL A 166 -4.44 -2.16 -10.77
CA VAL A 166 -5.41 -1.38 -9.98
C VAL A 166 -4.96 0.08 -9.87
N LEU A 167 -3.69 0.32 -9.54
CA LEU A 167 -3.13 1.68 -9.46
C LEU A 167 -3.23 2.41 -10.80
N SER A 168 -2.91 1.73 -11.91
CA SER A 168 -3.00 2.31 -13.25
C SER A 168 -4.42 2.76 -13.54
N ARG A 169 -5.40 1.90 -13.25
CA ARG A 169 -6.81 2.22 -13.47
C ARG A 169 -7.30 3.37 -12.60
N LEU A 170 -6.94 3.38 -11.31
CA LEU A 170 -7.33 4.44 -10.38
C LEU A 170 -6.67 5.77 -10.73
N TRP A 171 -5.42 5.75 -11.20
CA TRP A 171 -4.71 6.94 -11.62
C TRP A 171 -5.36 7.58 -12.85
N GLU A 172 -5.71 6.80 -13.90
CA GLU A 172 -6.44 7.30 -15.07
C GLU A 172 -7.80 7.93 -14.69
N ILE A 173 -8.52 7.31 -13.75
CA ILE A 173 -9.78 7.86 -13.22
C ILE A 173 -9.52 9.16 -12.45
N GLY A 174 -8.47 9.19 -11.64
CA GLY A 174 -8.04 10.38 -10.91
C GLY A 174 -7.70 11.55 -11.84
N VAL A 175 -7.00 11.30 -12.95
CA VAL A 175 -6.67 12.32 -13.96
C VAL A 175 -7.91 12.83 -14.67
N SER A 176 -8.85 11.94 -15.01
CA SER A 176 -10.06 12.31 -15.77
C SER A 176 -11.15 12.97 -14.93
N LEU A 177 -11.31 12.58 -13.66
CA LEU A 177 -12.40 13.04 -12.80
C LEU A 177 -11.96 13.93 -11.64
N GLY A 178 -10.68 13.93 -11.27
CA GLY A 178 -10.15 14.71 -10.14
C GLY A 178 -10.52 14.20 -8.76
N THR A 179 -11.21 13.06 -8.64
CA THR A 179 -11.81 12.56 -7.39
C THR A 179 -10.97 11.52 -6.65
N VAL A 180 -9.94 10.95 -7.28
CA VAL A 180 -9.08 9.92 -6.68
C VAL A 180 -7.62 10.33 -6.80
N ALA A 181 -6.86 10.10 -5.74
CA ALA A 181 -5.42 10.24 -5.75
C ALA A 181 -4.77 8.92 -5.33
N VAL A 182 -3.90 8.41 -6.19
CA VAL A 182 -3.03 7.27 -5.96
C VAL A 182 -1.64 7.63 -6.52
N PRO A 183 -0.55 7.03 -6.03
CA PRO A 183 0.76 7.19 -6.66
C PRO A 183 0.70 6.73 -8.11
N TYR A 184 1.28 7.50 -9.03
CA TYR A 184 1.46 7.06 -10.41
C TYR A 184 2.32 5.78 -10.44
N PRO A 185 1.84 4.69 -11.08
CA PRO A 185 2.60 3.44 -11.18
C PRO A 185 3.62 3.53 -12.31
N VAL A 186 4.80 4.07 -12.02
CA VAL A 186 5.86 4.37 -13.00
C VAL A 186 6.21 3.15 -13.85
N GLN A 187 6.56 2.04 -13.22
CA GLN A 187 6.90 0.81 -13.93
C GLN A 187 6.81 -0.46 -13.06
N LEU A 188 6.71 -1.60 -13.72
CA LEU A 188 6.72 -2.94 -13.12
C LEU A 188 7.72 -3.86 -13.84
N ILE A 189 8.60 -4.49 -13.07
CA ILE A 189 9.51 -5.54 -13.56
C ILE A 189 9.55 -6.71 -12.57
N GLY A 190 9.06 -7.89 -12.99
CA GLY A 190 9.02 -9.08 -12.13
C GLY A 190 8.20 -8.85 -10.85
N THR A 191 8.90 -8.70 -9.71
CA THR A 191 8.32 -8.45 -8.38
C THR A 191 8.64 -7.05 -7.84
N GLU A 192 9.20 -6.17 -8.66
CA GLU A 192 9.56 -4.80 -8.31
C GLU A 192 8.58 -3.84 -8.98
N LEU A 193 7.86 -3.08 -8.15
CA LEU A 193 6.89 -2.06 -8.54
C LEU A 193 7.46 -0.69 -8.16
N MET A 194 7.75 0.15 -9.15
CA MET A 194 8.19 1.53 -8.94
C MET A 194 7.00 2.47 -9.04
N LEU A 195 6.83 3.30 -8.01
CA LEU A 195 5.74 4.24 -7.86
C LEU A 195 6.26 5.67 -7.73
N GLU A 196 5.41 6.63 -8.02
CA GLU A 196 5.57 8.01 -7.58
C GLU A 196 5.88 8.07 -6.08
N PHE A 197 6.91 8.83 -5.72
CA PHE A 197 7.15 9.16 -4.33
C PHE A 197 6.22 10.30 -3.89
N ILE A 198 5.42 10.04 -2.87
CA ILE A 198 4.49 11.03 -2.29
C ILE A 198 5.13 11.62 -1.04
N GLY A 199 5.52 12.89 -1.10
CA GLY A 199 6.21 13.58 -0.03
C GLY A 199 7.03 14.77 -0.53
N ASP A 200 7.89 15.29 0.34
CA ASP A 200 8.84 16.34 -0.01
C ASP A 200 9.97 15.74 -0.85
N VAL A 201 10.05 16.13 -2.13
CA VAL A 201 11.03 15.61 -3.08
C VAL A 201 12.44 16.17 -2.86
N ASP A 202 12.55 17.35 -2.25
CA ASP A 202 13.83 18.02 -2.00
C ASP A 202 14.49 17.43 -0.75
N GLU A 203 13.70 17.21 0.31
CA GLU A 203 14.15 16.59 1.55
C GLU A 203 14.15 15.05 1.50
N GLY A 204 13.46 14.45 0.53
CA GLY A 204 13.25 13.00 0.45
C GLY A 204 12.37 12.46 1.57
N GLN A 205 11.53 13.32 2.17
CA GLN A 205 10.71 13.00 3.32
C GLN A 205 9.30 12.57 2.86
N ALA A 206 8.94 11.32 3.16
CA ALA A 206 7.63 10.79 2.76
C ALA A 206 6.49 11.54 3.47
N ALA A 207 5.37 11.72 2.76
CA ALA A 207 4.17 12.30 3.32
C ALA A 207 3.67 11.49 4.54
N PRO A 208 3.11 12.16 5.56
CA PRO A 208 2.61 11.48 6.74
C PRO A 208 1.40 10.60 6.39
N ARG A 209 1.28 9.49 7.11
CA ARG A 209 0.06 8.67 7.09
C ARG A 209 -1.05 9.38 7.84
N LEU A 210 -2.29 9.21 7.39
CA LEU A 210 -3.48 9.76 8.06
C LEU A 210 -3.50 9.38 9.56
N ALA A 211 -3.12 8.14 9.90
CA ALA A 211 -3.01 7.66 11.28
C ALA A 211 -2.15 8.57 12.19
N GLN A 212 -1.08 9.15 11.65
CA GLN A 212 -0.09 9.97 12.35
C GLN A 212 -0.59 11.41 12.57
N LEU A 213 -1.54 11.87 11.77
CA LEU A 213 -2.04 13.24 11.82
C LEU A 213 -3.05 13.46 12.94
N ARG A 214 -3.27 14.72 13.29
CA ARG A 214 -4.34 15.23 14.15
C ARG A 214 -4.96 16.44 13.45
N PRO A 215 -5.72 16.22 12.35
CA PRO A 215 -6.26 17.31 11.55
C PRO A 215 -7.30 18.10 12.36
N GLU A 216 -7.40 19.40 12.08
CA GLU A 216 -8.44 20.27 12.62
C GLU A 216 -9.82 19.89 12.06
N PRO A 217 -10.95 20.29 12.69
CA PRO A 217 -12.28 19.81 12.31
C PRO A 217 -12.65 19.98 10.83
N ASP A 218 -12.28 21.10 10.21
CA ASP A 218 -12.59 21.37 8.80
C ASP A 218 -11.70 20.56 7.85
N GLU A 219 -10.41 20.39 8.20
CA GLU A 219 -9.50 19.51 7.45
C GLU A 219 -9.95 18.04 7.56
N LEU A 220 -10.33 17.59 8.76
CA LEU A 220 -10.84 16.25 9.00
C LEU A 220 -12.09 15.97 8.16
N ARG A 221 -13.00 16.96 8.03
CA ARG A 221 -14.17 16.85 7.16
C ARG A 221 -13.76 16.77 5.68
N GLY A 222 -12.85 17.62 5.23
CA GLY A 222 -12.36 17.58 3.84
C GLY A 222 -11.66 16.26 3.49
N LEU A 223 -10.88 15.69 4.42
CA LEU A 223 -10.25 14.38 4.24
C LEU A 223 -11.28 13.23 4.22
N TRP A 224 -12.35 13.34 4.99
CA TRP A 224 -13.45 12.37 4.95
C TRP A 224 -14.18 12.40 3.61
N GLU A 225 -14.51 13.57 3.10
CA GLU A 225 -15.15 13.74 1.79
C GLU A 225 -14.29 13.14 0.67
N GLN A 226 -12.99 13.44 0.65
CA GLN A 226 -12.03 12.83 -0.28
C GLN A 226 -11.99 11.30 -0.15
N LEU A 227 -12.01 10.76 1.07
CA LEU A 227 -12.01 9.31 1.27
C LEU A 227 -13.31 8.66 0.77
N VAL A 228 -14.46 9.30 0.98
CA VAL A 228 -15.75 8.80 0.47
C VAL A 228 -15.74 8.77 -1.06
N ASP A 229 -15.20 9.79 -1.72
CA ASP A 229 -15.03 9.81 -3.18
C ASP A 229 -14.16 8.65 -3.68
N VAL A 230 -13.02 8.42 -3.01
CA VAL A 230 -12.14 7.27 -3.29
C VAL A 230 -12.87 5.93 -3.14
N LEU A 231 -13.63 5.76 -2.06
CA LEU A 231 -14.40 4.55 -1.81
C LEU A 231 -15.50 4.31 -2.85
N VAL A 232 -16.19 5.38 -3.29
CA VAL A 232 -17.20 5.30 -4.35
C VAL A 232 -16.55 4.86 -5.67
N VAL A 233 -15.40 5.42 -6.03
CA VAL A 233 -14.69 5.02 -7.26
C VAL A 233 -14.19 3.58 -7.18
N LEU A 234 -13.64 3.15 -6.04
CA LEU A 234 -13.28 1.74 -5.82
C LEU A 234 -14.50 0.83 -6.04
N ALA A 235 -15.63 1.14 -5.39
CA ALA A 235 -16.85 0.35 -5.54
C ALA A 235 -17.35 0.31 -7.00
N ARG A 236 -17.41 1.45 -7.70
CA ARG A 236 -17.83 1.54 -9.11
C ARG A 236 -16.91 0.79 -10.06
N THR A 237 -15.62 0.69 -9.73
CA THR A 237 -14.67 -0.11 -10.51
C THR A 237 -14.69 -1.58 -10.12
N GLY A 238 -15.57 -1.99 -9.21
CA GLY A 238 -15.72 -3.36 -8.76
C GLY A 238 -14.69 -3.80 -7.72
N HIS A 239 -14.01 -2.87 -7.05
CA HIS A 239 -12.94 -3.16 -6.09
C HIS A 239 -13.31 -2.75 -4.65
N ALA A 240 -12.93 -3.60 -3.71
CA ALA A 240 -12.68 -3.22 -2.32
C ALA A 240 -11.17 -3.20 -2.13
N HIS A 241 -10.67 -2.38 -1.21
CA HIS A 241 -9.24 -2.36 -0.92
C HIS A 241 -8.80 -3.66 -0.23
N GLY A 242 -9.66 -4.24 0.62
CA GLY A 242 -9.45 -5.52 1.29
C GLY A 242 -8.64 -5.44 2.60
N ASP A 243 -7.92 -4.34 2.81
CA ASP A 243 -7.18 -4.04 4.05
C ASP A 243 -7.08 -2.52 4.28
N LEU A 244 -8.15 -1.77 3.99
CA LEU A 244 -8.12 -0.32 4.14
C LEU A 244 -7.98 0.07 5.61
N SER A 245 -7.05 0.97 5.88
CA SER A 245 -6.90 1.59 7.20
C SER A 245 -6.26 2.97 7.07
N PRO A 246 -6.32 3.80 8.12
CA PRO A 246 -5.60 5.08 8.18
C PRO A 246 -4.07 4.98 8.01
N TYR A 247 -3.50 3.77 8.06
CA TYR A 247 -2.08 3.54 7.78
C TYR A 247 -1.78 3.36 6.28
N ASN A 248 -2.80 3.08 5.46
CA ASN A 248 -2.70 2.93 4.01
C ASN A 248 -3.24 4.18 3.27
N LEU A 249 -3.32 5.30 3.99
CA LEU A 249 -3.72 6.61 3.49
C LEU A 249 -2.61 7.59 3.83
N LEU A 250 -2.07 8.28 2.83
CA LEU A 250 -1.16 9.41 3.01
C LEU A 250 -1.94 10.72 2.91
N VAL A 251 -1.45 11.78 3.53
CA VAL A 251 -1.94 13.13 3.29
C VAL A 251 -0.76 14.00 2.87
N HIS A 252 -0.86 14.57 1.69
CA HIS A 252 0.15 15.45 1.12
C HIS A 252 -0.53 16.72 0.62
N ASP A 253 -0.14 17.87 1.15
CA ASP A 253 -0.71 19.19 0.81
C ASP A 253 -2.25 19.22 0.88
N GLY A 254 -2.82 18.64 1.94
CA GLY A 254 -4.27 18.55 2.16
C GLY A 254 -5.00 17.53 1.28
N ARG A 255 -4.28 16.81 0.41
CA ARG A 255 -4.82 15.76 -0.46
C ARG A 255 -4.61 14.38 0.14
N LEU A 256 -5.69 13.60 0.22
CA LEU A 256 -5.68 12.22 0.67
C LEU A 256 -5.27 11.30 -0.49
N VAL A 257 -4.20 10.52 -0.30
CA VAL A 257 -3.65 9.61 -1.32
C VAL A 257 -3.75 8.17 -0.83
N LEU A 258 -4.42 7.33 -1.62
CA LEU A 258 -4.59 5.91 -1.36
C LEU A 258 -3.35 5.12 -1.79
N ILE A 259 -2.82 4.27 -0.92
CA ILE A 259 -1.63 3.44 -1.19
C ILE A 259 -1.86 1.98 -0.78
N ASP A 260 -0.95 1.09 -1.22
CA ASP A 260 -0.87 -0.31 -0.77
C ASP A 260 -2.09 -1.17 -1.14
N LEU A 261 -2.26 -1.44 -2.44
CA LEU A 261 -3.41 -2.17 -3.00
C LEU A 261 -3.13 -3.63 -3.44
N PRO A 262 -2.20 -4.42 -2.85
CA PRO A 262 -1.94 -5.79 -3.32
C PRO A 262 -3.08 -6.77 -2.98
N GLN A 263 -3.92 -6.39 -2.01
CA GLN A 263 -5.06 -7.17 -1.52
C GLN A 263 -6.40 -6.65 -2.07
N ALA A 264 -6.38 -5.78 -3.09
CA ALA A 264 -7.61 -5.31 -3.71
C ALA A 264 -8.46 -6.52 -4.17
N VAL A 265 -9.72 -6.53 -3.72
CA VAL A 265 -10.66 -7.63 -3.95
C VAL A 265 -11.69 -7.20 -4.98
N ASP A 266 -11.88 -8.03 -6.00
CA ASP A 266 -13.03 -7.91 -6.89
C ASP A 266 -14.32 -8.20 -6.09
N VAL A 267 -15.10 -7.16 -5.82
CA VAL A 267 -16.29 -7.22 -4.96
C VAL A 267 -17.39 -8.06 -5.60
N VAL A 268 -17.41 -8.16 -6.93
CA VAL A 268 -18.44 -8.87 -7.69
C VAL A 268 -18.08 -10.34 -7.87
N ALA A 269 -16.81 -10.63 -8.19
CA ALA A 269 -16.35 -11.99 -8.43
C ALA A 269 -16.04 -12.78 -7.15
N ASN A 270 -15.75 -12.08 -6.04
CA ASN A 270 -15.45 -12.72 -4.76
C ASN A 270 -16.74 -12.92 -3.92
N PRO A 271 -17.06 -14.15 -3.48
CA PRO A 271 -18.20 -14.40 -2.60
C PRO A 271 -18.19 -13.58 -1.29
N GLN A 272 -17.00 -13.19 -0.83
CA GLN A 272 -16.79 -12.37 0.37
C GLN A 272 -16.58 -10.88 0.04
N GLY A 273 -16.76 -10.46 -1.21
CA GLY A 273 -16.48 -9.10 -1.67
C GLY A 273 -17.20 -8.02 -0.85
N ALA A 274 -18.50 -8.23 -0.59
CA ALA A 274 -19.31 -7.34 0.24
C ALA A 274 -18.79 -7.23 1.69
N GLU A 275 -18.25 -8.31 2.25
CA GLU A 275 -17.68 -8.33 3.61
C GLU A 275 -16.37 -7.53 3.69
N PHE A 276 -15.52 -7.62 2.65
CA PHE A 276 -14.31 -6.81 2.55
C PHE A 276 -14.63 -5.32 2.45
N LEU A 277 -15.59 -4.94 1.60
CA LEU A 277 -16.04 -3.56 1.46
C LEU A 277 -16.60 -3.01 2.78
N ALA A 278 -17.47 -3.78 3.46
CA ALA A 278 -18.02 -3.40 4.75
C ALA A 278 -16.95 -3.29 5.85
N ARG A 279 -15.92 -4.14 5.80
CA ARG A 279 -14.76 -4.05 6.71
C ARG A 279 -13.98 -2.76 6.48
N ASP A 280 -13.63 -2.46 5.23
CA ASP A 280 -12.88 -1.26 4.87
C ASP A 280 -13.60 0.00 5.37
N VAL A 281 -14.90 0.12 5.05
CA VAL A 281 -15.77 1.22 5.51
C VAL A 281 -15.77 1.34 7.03
N ARG A 282 -15.99 0.23 7.74
CA ARG A 282 -16.05 0.24 9.21
C ARG A 282 -14.75 0.70 9.84
N VAL A 283 -13.60 0.27 9.34
CA VAL A 283 -12.29 0.65 9.88
C VAL A 283 -12.09 2.17 9.78
N VAL A 284 -12.29 2.74 8.60
CA VAL A 284 -12.07 4.17 8.39
C VAL A 284 -13.12 5.02 9.10
N SER A 285 -14.40 4.64 9.01
CA SER A 285 -15.49 5.36 9.68
C SER A 285 -15.27 5.43 11.19
N THR A 286 -14.83 4.31 11.81
CA THR A 286 -14.50 4.27 13.24
C THR A 286 -13.36 5.23 13.59
N TRP A 287 -12.34 5.30 12.73
CA TRP A 287 -11.22 6.21 12.95
C TRP A 287 -11.65 7.68 12.87
N PHE A 288 -12.42 8.05 11.84
CA PHE A 288 -12.89 9.44 11.67
C PHE A 288 -13.86 9.87 12.77
N ALA A 289 -14.78 8.99 13.19
CA ALA A 289 -15.64 9.23 14.34
C ALA A 289 -14.83 9.46 15.63
N ALA A 290 -13.80 8.65 15.86
CA ALA A 290 -12.91 8.80 17.01
C ALA A 290 -12.06 10.09 16.98
N ARG A 291 -11.94 10.75 15.81
CA ARG A 291 -11.29 12.06 15.65
C ARG A 291 -12.24 13.25 15.75
N GLY A 292 -13.53 13.00 15.98
CA GLY A 292 -14.52 14.04 16.24
C GLY A 292 -15.44 14.37 15.07
N LEU A 293 -15.46 13.57 14.00
CA LEU A 293 -16.56 13.68 13.02
C LEU A 293 -17.89 13.18 13.62
N PRO A 294 -19.01 13.86 13.32
CA PRO A 294 -20.35 13.43 13.73
C PRO A 294 -20.66 12.00 13.28
N ALA A 295 -21.29 11.23 14.16
CA ALA A 295 -21.63 9.82 13.91
C ALA A 295 -22.58 9.65 12.72
N GLU A 296 -23.38 10.67 12.42
CA GLU A 296 -24.29 10.71 11.28
C GLU A 296 -23.55 10.77 9.95
N LEU A 297 -22.37 11.41 9.91
CA LEU A 297 -21.53 11.48 8.71
C LEU A 297 -20.72 10.21 8.51
N THR A 298 -20.31 9.56 9.59
CA THR A 298 -19.45 8.38 9.59
C THR A 298 -20.22 7.09 9.87
N ASP A 299 -21.52 7.02 9.55
CA ASP A 299 -22.30 5.79 9.76
C ASP A 299 -21.79 4.69 8.80
N PRO A 300 -21.14 3.63 9.31
CA PRO A 300 -20.59 2.59 8.47
C PRO A 300 -21.67 1.82 7.69
N ALA A 301 -22.87 1.67 8.26
CA ALA A 301 -23.95 0.92 7.63
C ALA A 301 -24.53 1.70 6.45
N ALA A 302 -24.76 3.00 6.62
CA ALA A 302 -25.23 3.88 5.57
C ALA A 302 -24.22 3.93 4.40
N LEU A 303 -22.94 4.15 4.70
CA LEU A 303 -21.89 4.21 3.67
C LEU A 303 -21.71 2.86 2.98
N THR A 304 -21.67 1.74 3.71
CA THR A 304 -21.58 0.40 3.10
C THR A 304 -22.76 0.15 2.15
N GLY A 305 -23.98 0.50 2.57
CA GLY A 305 -25.17 0.35 1.73
C GLY A 305 -25.10 1.20 0.46
N GLN A 306 -24.54 2.41 0.53
CA GLN A 306 -24.26 3.23 -0.65
C GLN A 306 -23.25 2.56 -1.58
N LEU A 307 -22.10 2.13 -1.05
CA LEU A 307 -21.03 1.56 -1.87
C LEU A 307 -21.45 0.23 -2.52
N LEU A 308 -22.23 -0.60 -1.85
CA LEU A 308 -22.77 -1.83 -2.47
C LEU A 308 -23.65 -1.51 -3.68
N ARG A 309 -24.50 -0.48 -3.60
CA ARG A 309 -25.30 -0.02 -4.75
C ARG A 309 -24.42 0.50 -5.88
N GLU A 310 -23.38 1.26 -5.56
CA GLU A 310 -22.40 1.75 -6.53
C GLU A 310 -21.62 0.62 -7.21
N ALA A 311 -21.39 -0.48 -6.49
CA ALA A 311 -20.82 -1.72 -7.03
C ALA A 311 -21.83 -2.59 -7.80
N GLY A 312 -23.10 -2.17 -7.91
CA GLY A 312 -24.16 -2.94 -8.58
C GLY A 312 -24.66 -4.15 -7.80
N LEU A 313 -24.33 -4.26 -6.51
CA LEU A 313 -24.76 -5.32 -5.61
C LEU A 313 -26.05 -4.88 -4.87
N ARG A 314 -27.07 -5.73 -4.90
CA ARG A 314 -28.40 -5.47 -4.30
C ARG A 314 -28.59 -6.28 -3.03
#